data_AF-A0A1V8TTE4-F1
#
_entry.id   AF-A0A1V8TTE4-F1
#
_cell.length_a   1.000
_cell.length_b   1.000
_cell.length_c   1.000
_cell.angle_alpha   90.00
_cell.angle_beta   90.00
_cell.angle_gamma   90.00
#
_symmetry.space_group_name_H-M   'P 1'
#
loop_
_entity.id
_entity.type
_entity.pdbx_description
1 polymer ?
#
loop_
_entity_poly.entity_id
_entity_poly.type
_entity_poly.pdbx_seq_one_letter_code
_entity_poly.pdbx_strand_id
1 'polypeptide(L)'
;MPSFTSVLAAAAAFELATAAPWGPWGGHKGGPPGHGGPPPLPKSPYHEIGSNSTLLVELGPRPYYLVDNMDAGPLKDKLNSCKAQPKSTSSFSISHRGAPLEFPEHSKQGYNAAARMGAGIIECDVSFTSDRELVCRHSNCDLHYTTNILSKPELAAKCSSPFVPADPKNSSSMATAKCCTSDITLAEFKSLCAEMEATSLTATSIVQGTPYFGRIGTTPDYRTNMFSYSCAETMSLKDQIALVDSYGLNFTAEAKTPQVAMPFQGDYTQEDFAQQIVDTFNEAGISADRVWLQSFLPDDIFYWLKTSPAFGAQAVYLDERADLTATGYDEAVASLPGLAAKGVKIIAPSIWQLVAPDNATGTIVASSYAIAAKAAGLEIITWSFERSGPLENGGGYYYTGVNNLINNDGDEFYVIDVISRVVGATKIFADWAATVTYYANCFGLA
;
A
#
# COMPACT_ATOMS: atom_id res chain seq x y z
N MET A 1 63.42 -50.41 10.25
CA MET A 1 62.38 -51.35 9.75
C MET A 1 62.19 -52.43 10.81
N PRO A 2 60.96 -52.93 11.06
CA PRO A 2 59.65 -52.33 10.76
C PRO A 2 59.42 -51.10 11.69
N SER A 3 58.26 -50.68 12.22
CA SER A 3 56.83 -51.06 12.06
C SER A 3 55.90 -49.85 12.29
N PHE A 4 54.58 -50.07 12.28
CA PHE A 4 53.52 -49.08 12.50
C PHE A 4 52.88 -49.16 13.90
N THR A 5 52.44 -48.01 14.42
CA THR A 5 51.06 -47.78 14.90
C THR A 5 50.77 -46.28 15.03
N SER A 6 49.69 -45.80 14.41
CA SER A 6 49.24 -44.40 14.47
C SER A 6 48.05 -44.23 15.43
N VAL A 7 47.95 -43.05 16.04
CA VAL A 7 46.99 -42.69 17.09
C VAL A 7 45.63 -42.28 16.51
N LEU A 8 44.53 -42.69 17.15
CA LEU A 8 43.18 -42.19 16.88
C LEU A 8 42.29 -42.25 18.13
N ALA A 9 42.07 -41.08 18.73
CA ALA A 9 41.08 -40.77 19.77
C ALA A 9 41.04 -39.22 19.90
N ALA A 10 39.92 -38.54 20.13
CA ALA A 10 38.52 -38.96 20.18
C ALA A 10 37.63 -37.83 19.63
N ALA A 11 36.44 -38.17 19.10
CA ALA A 11 35.40 -37.19 18.77
C ALA A 11 34.28 -37.27 19.82
N ALA A 12 33.86 -36.13 20.37
CA ALA A 12 32.76 -36.03 21.31
C ALA A 12 31.44 -35.73 20.57
N ALA A 13 30.32 -36.21 21.12
CA ALA A 13 29.04 -36.24 20.44
C ALA A 13 28.34 -34.88 20.37
N PHE A 14 27.65 -34.65 19.24
CA PHE A 14 26.46 -33.79 19.18
C PHE A 14 25.24 -34.71 18.99
N GLU A 15 24.26 -34.62 19.88
CA GLU A 15 23.02 -35.37 19.76
C GLU A 15 22.11 -34.74 18.69
N LEU A 16 21.82 -35.51 17.64
CA LEU A 16 20.80 -35.18 16.65
C LEU A 16 19.44 -35.65 17.18
N ALA A 17 18.52 -34.72 17.43
CA ALA A 17 17.12 -35.05 17.65
C ALA A 17 16.57 -35.75 16.38
N THR A 18 16.11 -36.98 16.55
CA THR A 18 15.65 -37.81 15.43
C THR A 18 14.27 -37.38 14.94
N ALA A 19 14.12 -37.25 13.62
CA ALA A 19 12.84 -36.99 13.00
C ALA A 19 11.85 -38.15 13.26
N ALA A 20 10.60 -37.82 13.59
CA ALA A 20 9.56 -38.81 13.81
C ALA A 20 9.25 -39.59 12.51
N PRO A 21 9.17 -40.93 12.54
CA PRO A 21 8.91 -41.73 11.36
C PRO A 21 7.47 -41.57 10.87
N TRP A 22 7.31 -41.44 9.54
CA TRP A 22 6.01 -41.34 8.90
C TRP A 22 5.27 -42.69 8.97
N GLY A 23 4.13 -42.72 9.64
CA GLY A 23 3.23 -43.89 9.66
C GLY A 23 2.47 -44.04 8.33
N PRO A 24 2.26 -45.26 7.81
CA PRO A 24 1.54 -45.47 6.57
C PRO A 24 0.03 -45.27 6.77
N TRP A 25 -0.56 -44.33 6.04
CA TRP A 25 -2.02 -44.17 6.01
C TRP A 25 -2.68 -45.35 5.29
N GLY A 26 -3.79 -45.85 5.85
CA GLY A 26 -4.37 -47.14 5.49
C GLY A 26 -4.86 -47.24 4.05
N GLY A 27 -4.48 -48.32 3.36
CA GLY A 27 -4.94 -48.61 2.00
C GLY A 27 -6.33 -49.25 1.95
N HIS A 28 -7.28 -48.61 1.27
CA HIS A 28 -8.49 -49.28 0.80
C HIS A 28 -8.23 -50.02 -0.52
N LYS A 29 -8.76 -51.24 -0.65
CA LYS A 29 -8.57 -52.11 -1.81
C LYS A 29 -9.37 -51.60 -3.03
N GLY A 30 -8.76 -51.69 -4.21
CA GLY A 30 -9.33 -51.16 -5.46
C GLY A 30 -10.42 -52.03 -6.11
N GLY A 31 -11.26 -51.36 -6.91
CA GLY A 31 -12.02 -51.95 -8.02
C GLY A 31 -11.43 -51.53 -9.37
N PRO A 32 -11.86 -52.12 -10.50
CA PRO A 32 -11.24 -51.90 -11.81
C PRO A 32 -11.54 -50.49 -12.38
N PRO A 33 -10.66 -49.95 -13.24
CA PRO A 33 -10.81 -48.60 -13.78
C PRO A 33 -11.90 -48.53 -14.86
N GLY A 34 -12.99 -47.82 -14.56
CA GLY A 34 -13.94 -47.36 -15.57
C GLY A 34 -13.36 -46.16 -16.33
N HIS A 35 -13.46 -46.16 -17.66
CA HIS A 35 -13.08 -45.02 -18.50
C HIS A 35 -14.10 -43.87 -18.35
N GLY A 36 -13.96 -43.09 -17.27
CA GLY A 36 -14.51 -41.74 -17.17
C GLY A 36 -13.40 -40.72 -17.40
N GLY A 37 -13.66 -39.70 -18.24
CA GLY A 37 -12.78 -38.53 -18.30
C GLY A 37 -12.76 -37.79 -16.95
N PRO A 38 -11.78 -36.89 -16.71
CA PRO A 38 -11.78 -36.08 -15.51
C PRO A 38 -13.12 -35.33 -15.38
N PRO A 39 -13.76 -35.31 -14.20
CA PRO A 39 -14.97 -34.52 -14.02
C PRO A 39 -14.65 -33.07 -14.35
N PRO A 40 -15.58 -32.33 -15.00
CA PRO A 40 -15.37 -30.91 -15.26
C PRO A 40 -15.07 -30.20 -13.94
N LEU A 41 -14.05 -29.34 -13.94
CA LEU A 41 -13.71 -28.51 -12.79
C LEU A 41 -14.99 -27.81 -12.30
N PRO A 42 -15.29 -27.81 -10.99
CA PRO A 42 -16.42 -27.06 -10.48
C PRO A 42 -16.26 -25.60 -10.90
N LYS A 43 -17.30 -25.03 -11.51
CA LYS A 43 -17.34 -23.60 -11.80
C LYS A 43 -17.07 -22.84 -10.50
N SER A 44 -16.24 -21.79 -10.60
CA SER A 44 -15.73 -21.06 -9.45
C SER A 44 -16.84 -20.73 -8.43
N PRO A 45 -16.70 -21.11 -7.15
CA PRO A 45 -17.73 -20.92 -6.14
C PRO A 45 -17.73 -19.49 -5.56
N TYR A 46 -17.36 -18.49 -6.35
CA TYR A 46 -17.71 -17.11 -6.05
C TYR A 46 -19.20 -16.94 -6.33
N HIS A 47 -20.01 -17.31 -5.34
CA HIS A 47 -21.33 -16.73 -5.19
C HIS A 47 -21.18 -15.21 -5.25
N GLU A 48 -21.98 -14.58 -6.13
CA GLU A 48 -22.28 -13.16 -5.98
C GLU A 48 -22.70 -12.93 -4.53
N ILE A 49 -21.99 -12.05 -3.84
CA ILE A 49 -22.33 -11.67 -2.48
C ILE A 49 -23.65 -10.91 -2.58
N GLY A 50 -24.74 -11.58 -2.22
CA GLY A 50 -26.06 -10.95 -2.17
C GLY A 50 -26.00 -9.71 -1.26
N SER A 51 -26.74 -8.66 -1.65
CA SER A 51 -26.63 -7.28 -1.15
C SER A 51 -27.05 -7.04 0.31
N ASN A 52 -26.68 -7.94 1.22
CA ASN A 52 -27.08 -7.94 2.62
C ASN A 52 -26.14 -8.74 3.56
N SER A 53 -24.91 -9.07 3.14
CA SER A 53 -23.89 -9.55 4.08
C SER A 53 -23.17 -8.38 4.71
N THR A 54 -23.39 -8.12 6.00
CA THR A 54 -22.61 -7.16 6.77
C THR A 54 -21.12 -7.50 6.71
N LEU A 55 -20.28 -6.56 6.29
CA LEU A 55 -18.83 -6.72 6.28
C LEU A 55 -18.34 -6.98 7.72
N LEU A 56 -17.79 -8.16 7.96
CA LEU A 56 -17.20 -8.52 9.25
C LEU A 56 -15.77 -7.96 9.32
N VAL A 57 -15.50 -7.14 10.32
CA VAL A 57 -14.17 -6.55 10.54
C VAL A 57 -13.29 -7.47 11.39
N GLU A 58 -12.15 -7.83 10.82
CA GLU A 58 -11.13 -8.73 11.35
C GLU A 58 -9.77 -8.02 11.31
N LEU A 59 -9.29 -7.55 12.47
CA LEU A 59 -8.08 -6.70 12.54
C LEU A 59 -6.75 -7.47 12.52
N GLY A 60 -6.77 -8.81 12.52
CA GLY A 60 -5.57 -9.63 12.64
C GLY A 60 -4.78 -9.38 13.94
N PRO A 61 -3.51 -9.83 14.00
CA PRO A 61 -2.68 -9.72 15.21
C PRO A 61 -1.96 -8.36 15.36
N ARG A 62 -1.66 -7.66 14.25
CA ARG A 62 -0.76 -6.49 14.23
C ARG A 62 -1.12 -5.38 15.23
N PRO A 63 -2.39 -4.92 15.35
CA PRO A 63 -2.71 -3.87 16.32
C PRO A 63 -2.52 -4.30 17.77
N TYR A 64 -2.70 -5.60 18.07
CA TYR A 64 -2.51 -6.13 19.42
C TYR A 64 -1.04 -6.30 19.77
N TYR A 65 -0.23 -6.78 18.81
CA TYR A 65 1.23 -6.81 18.92
C TYR A 65 1.80 -5.43 19.22
N LEU A 66 1.33 -4.41 18.49
CA LEU A 66 1.71 -3.01 18.69
C LEU A 66 1.39 -2.52 20.10
N VAL A 67 0.15 -2.70 20.58
CA VAL A 67 -0.23 -2.35 21.97
C VAL A 67 0.64 -3.09 23.01
N ASP A 68 0.97 -4.35 22.77
CA ASP A 68 1.79 -5.13 23.69
C ASP A 68 3.26 -4.67 23.69
N ASN A 69 3.77 -4.20 22.56
CA ASN A 69 5.13 -3.66 22.37
C ASN A 69 5.33 -2.24 22.93
N MET A 70 4.28 -1.40 22.96
CA MET A 70 4.32 -0.03 23.51
C MET A 70 4.96 0.08 24.91
N ASP A 71 5.60 1.22 25.19
CA ASP A 71 5.92 1.62 26.56
C ASP A 71 4.67 1.75 27.46
N ALA A 72 4.85 1.52 28.76
CA ALA A 72 3.77 1.61 29.75
C ALA A 72 3.30 3.05 29.96
N GLY A 73 1.99 3.30 29.76
CA GLY A 73 1.41 4.62 29.94
C GLY A 73 -0.09 4.69 29.65
N PRO A 74 -0.73 5.86 29.87
CA PRO A 74 -2.19 6.00 29.78
C PRO A 74 -2.78 5.63 28.42
N LEU A 75 -2.02 5.85 27.33
CA LEU A 75 -2.44 5.45 25.99
C LEU A 75 -2.47 3.92 25.83
N LYS A 76 -1.43 3.22 26.30
CA LYS A 76 -1.40 1.75 26.33
C LYS A 76 -2.54 1.18 27.17
N ASP A 77 -2.84 1.77 28.34
CA ASP A 77 -3.97 1.35 29.18
C ASP A 77 -5.32 1.55 28.49
N LYS A 78 -5.51 2.72 27.85
CA LYS A 78 -6.71 3.03 27.05
C LYS A 78 -6.86 2.05 25.89
N LEU A 79 -5.81 1.80 25.12
CA LEU A 79 -5.82 0.84 24.01
C LEU A 79 -6.07 -0.59 24.50
N ASN A 80 -5.50 -1.01 25.63
CA ASN A 80 -5.80 -2.31 26.24
C ASN A 80 -7.29 -2.47 26.60
N SER A 81 -7.95 -1.43 27.10
CA SER A 81 -9.40 -1.46 27.41
C SER A 81 -10.30 -1.73 26.19
N CYS A 82 -9.78 -1.51 24.97
CA CYS A 82 -10.50 -1.66 23.72
C CYS A 82 -10.33 -3.03 23.05
N LYS A 83 -9.46 -3.92 23.58
CA LYS A 83 -9.10 -5.20 22.94
C LYS A 83 -10.31 -6.09 22.68
N ALA A 84 -11.21 -6.23 23.65
CA ALA A 84 -12.39 -7.10 23.56
C ALA A 84 -13.64 -6.44 22.94
N GLN A 85 -13.56 -5.19 22.47
CA GLN A 85 -14.72 -4.51 21.86
C GLN A 85 -14.99 -5.04 20.44
N PRO A 86 -16.25 -5.11 19.99
CA PRO A 86 -16.59 -5.25 18.57
C PRO A 86 -15.87 -4.18 17.72
N LYS A 87 -15.69 -4.46 16.44
CA LYS A 87 -15.03 -3.57 15.49
C LYS A 87 -15.92 -3.32 14.28
N SER A 88 -15.91 -2.08 13.80
CA SER A 88 -16.57 -1.64 12.57
C SER A 88 -15.57 -0.92 11.67
N THR A 89 -15.99 -0.66 10.44
CA THR A 89 -15.25 0.20 9.51
C THR A 89 -15.18 1.63 10.04
N SER A 90 -14.15 2.38 9.66
CA SER A 90 -13.99 3.80 10.03
C SER A 90 -13.31 4.59 8.91
N SER A 91 -13.91 5.70 8.51
CA SER A 91 -13.41 6.62 7.48
C SER A 91 -12.15 7.37 7.93
N PHE A 92 -11.85 7.37 9.23
CA PHE A 92 -10.56 7.76 9.77
C PHE A 92 -9.41 6.87 9.25
N SER A 93 -9.69 5.61 8.91
CA SER A 93 -8.74 4.69 8.29
C SER A 93 -8.92 4.62 6.78
N ILE A 94 -7.91 5.12 6.07
CA ILE A 94 -7.77 4.95 4.62
C ILE A 94 -6.77 3.84 4.35
N SER A 95 -7.14 2.86 3.54
CA SER A 95 -6.20 1.81 3.12
C SER A 95 -5.32 2.32 1.99
N HIS A 96 -4.04 2.57 2.28
CA HIS A 96 -3.05 2.99 1.28
C HIS A 96 -2.81 1.80 0.35
N ARG A 97 -3.24 1.90 -0.90
CA ARG A 97 -3.10 0.87 -1.96
C ARG A 97 -3.67 -0.51 -1.64
N GLY A 98 -4.61 -0.59 -0.70
CA GLY A 98 -5.11 -1.83 -0.12
C GLY A 98 -4.34 -2.22 1.15
N ALA A 99 -3.63 -3.34 1.13
CA ALA A 99 -2.87 -3.84 2.29
C ALA A 99 -1.39 -4.18 1.94
N PRO A 100 -0.60 -3.21 1.40
CA PRO A 100 0.74 -3.42 0.87
C PRO A 100 1.82 -3.92 1.86
N LEU A 101 1.53 -3.99 3.17
CA LEU A 101 2.41 -4.66 4.12
C LEU A 101 2.55 -6.17 3.81
N GLU A 102 1.46 -6.84 3.39
CA GLU A 102 1.48 -8.29 3.10
C GLU A 102 0.91 -8.69 1.73
N PHE A 103 0.18 -7.81 1.05
CA PHE A 103 -0.48 -8.09 -0.24
C PHE A 103 0.08 -7.20 -1.35
N PRO A 104 0.10 -7.64 -2.62
CA PRO A 104 0.48 -6.77 -3.74
C PRO A 104 -0.36 -5.48 -3.78
N GLU A 105 0.30 -4.32 -3.85
CA GLU A 105 -0.38 -3.02 -3.92
C GLU A 105 -1.29 -2.91 -5.14
N HIS A 106 -2.47 -2.30 -4.95
CA HIS A 106 -3.55 -2.18 -5.92
C HIS A 106 -4.03 -3.51 -6.55
N SER A 107 -3.85 -4.63 -5.84
CA SER A 107 -4.49 -5.89 -6.19
C SER A 107 -5.87 -6.03 -5.52
N LYS A 108 -6.75 -6.81 -6.16
CA LYS A 108 -8.03 -7.24 -5.58
C LYS A 108 -7.85 -7.88 -4.20
N GLN A 109 -6.82 -8.69 -4.03
CA GLN A 109 -6.50 -9.36 -2.77
C GLN A 109 -6.15 -8.33 -1.68
N GLY A 110 -5.36 -7.30 -2.01
CA GLY A 110 -5.06 -6.19 -1.11
C GLY A 110 -6.30 -5.37 -0.73
N TYR A 111 -7.21 -5.09 -1.67
CA TYR A 111 -8.47 -4.40 -1.39
C TYR A 111 -9.44 -5.24 -0.54
N ASN A 112 -9.57 -6.54 -0.80
CA ASN A 112 -10.35 -7.47 0.03
C ASN A 112 -9.81 -7.53 1.47
N ALA A 113 -8.48 -7.50 1.63
CA ALA A 113 -7.82 -7.48 2.93
C ALA A 113 -8.09 -6.15 3.66
N ALA A 114 -7.91 -5.01 2.99
CA ALA A 114 -8.22 -3.70 3.53
C ALA A 114 -9.67 -3.54 4.03
N ALA A 115 -10.65 -4.02 3.25
CA ALA A 115 -12.05 -4.00 3.66
C ALA A 115 -12.28 -4.83 4.94
N ARG A 116 -11.72 -6.04 5.01
CA ARG A 116 -11.77 -6.88 6.23
C ARG A 116 -11.08 -6.22 7.42
N MET A 117 -10.01 -5.48 7.21
CA MET A 117 -9.32 -4.72 8.27
C MET A 117 -10.13 -3.52 8.77
N GLY A 118 -11.28 -3.20 8.16
CA GLY A 118 -12.17 -2.12 8.57
C GLY A 118 -11.76 -0.73 8.07
N ALA A 119 -10.98 -0.66 6.98
CA ALA A 119 -10.83 0.60 6.25
C ALA A 119 -12.22 1.15 5.87
N GLY A 120 -12.49 2.43 6.15
CA GLY A 120 -13.69 3.10 5.69
C GLY A 120 -13.55 3.65 4.27
N ILE A 121 -12.31 3.91 3.84
CA ILE A 121 -11.95 4.45 2.53
C ILE A 121 -10.86 3.57 1.90
N ILE A 122 -11.02 3.21 0.62
CA ILE A 122 -10.04 2.42 -0.14
C ILE A 122 -9.48 3.23 -1.31
N GLU A 123 -8.15 3.27 -1.41
CA GLU A 123 -7.40 4.02 -2.41
C GLU A 123 -7.25 3.29 -3.76
N CYS A 124 -7.26 4.07 -4.84
CA CYS A 124 -6.72 3.70 -6.15
C CYS A 124 -5.77 4.82 -6.62
N ASP A 125 -4.49 4.51 -6.81
CA ASP A 125 -3.54 5.41 -7.47
C ASP A 125 -3.81 5.29 -8.96
N VAL A 126 -4.43 6.29 -9.58
CA VAL A 126 -4.90 6.17 -10.95
C VAL A 126 -3.79 6.53 -11.94
N SER A 127 -3.55 5.61 -12.86
CA SER A 127 -2.76 5.79 -14.08
C SER A 127 -3.62 5.40 -15.30
N PHE A 128 -3.12 5.61 -16.52
CA PHE A 128 -3.76 5.17 -17.75
C PHE A 128 -2.87 4.23 -18.57
N THR A 129 -3.52 3.46 -19.43
CA THR A 129 -2.93 2.48 -20.37
C THR A 129 -2.74 3.05 -21.77
N SER A 130 -2.09 2.32 -22.68
CA SER A 130 -1.88 2.76 -24.07
C SER A 130 -3.18 3.00 -24.85
N ASP A 131 -4.26 2.33 -24.48
CA ASP A 131 -5.64 2.49 -24.97
C ASP A 131 -6.47 3.45 -24.10
N ARG A 132 -5.83 4.21 -23.20
CA ARG A 132 -6.39 5.28 -22.34
C ARG A 132 -7.44 4.80 -21.33
N GLU A 133 -7.44 3.52 -20.98
CA GLU A 133 -8.25 2.99 -19.88
C GLU A 133 -7.54 3.17 -18.53
N LEU A 134 -8.31 3.48 -17.49
CA LEU A 134 -7.82 3.82 -16.16
C LEU A 134 -7.50 2.59 -15.31
N VAL A 135 -6.32 2.58 -14.68
CA VAL A 135 -5.80 1.46 -13.87
C VAL A 135 -5.25 1.92 -12.53
N CYS A 136 -5.41 1.10 -11.50
CA CYS A 136 -4.85 1.36 -10.18
C CYS A 136 -3.39 0.88 -10.13
N ARG A 137 -2.43 1.80 -10.17
CA ARG A 137 -0.98 1.58 -10.06
C ARG A 137 -0.32 2.83 -9.45
N HIS A 138 0.58 2.64 -8.49
CA HIS A 138 1.28 3.72 -7.78
C HIS A 138 2.02 4.68 -8.71
N SER A 139 2.53 4.19 -9.84
CA SER A 139 3.20 5.03 -10.83
C SER A 139 2.90 4.53 -12.22
N ASN A 140 2.87 5.44 -13.21
CA ASN A 140 2.76 5.04 -14.62
C ASN A 140 3.83 4.01 -15.01
N CYS A 141 5.01 4.01 -14.38
CA CYS A 141 6.13 3.13 -14.73
C CYS A 141 6.60 2.23 -13.59
N ASP A 142 5.67 1.60 -12.86
CA ASP A 142 6.01 0.67 -11.76
C ASP A 142 6.05 -0.83 -12.13
N LEU A 143 5.46 -1.22 -13.26
CA LEU A 143 5.12 -2.63 -13.56
C LEU A 143 6.30 -3.60 -13.42
N HIS A 144 7.51 -3.14 -13.71
CA HIS A 144 8.73 -3.94 -13.69
C HIS A 144 9.27 -4.27 -12.28
N TYR A 145 8.77 -3.63 -11.23
CA TYR A 145 9.07 -3.96 -9.82
C TYR A 145 7.82 -4.35 -8.99
N THR A 146 6.61 -4.32 -9.57
CA THR A 146 5.32 -4.61 -8.90
C THR A 146 4.45 -5.65 -9.61
N THR A 147 4.89 -6.21 -10.74
CA THR A 147 4.16 -7.25 -11.48
C THR A 147 5.10 -8.27 -12.09
N ASN A 148 4.54 -9.35 -12.63
CA ASN A 148 5.31 -10.37 -13.35
C ASN A 148 5.67 -10.01 -14.81
N ILE A 149 5.53 -8.75 -15.25
CA ILE A 149 5.61 -8.35 -16.67
C ILE A 149 6.90 -8.80 -17.39
N LEU A 150 8.05 -8.84 -16.71
CA LEU A 150 9.31 -9.24 -17.33
C LEU A 150 9.39 -10.75 -17.60
N SER A 151 8.58 -11.57 -16.91
CA SER A 151 8.46 -13.00 -17.20
C SER A 151 7.66 -13.33 -18.48
N LYS A 152 7.03 -12.31 -19.10
CA LYS A 152 6.19 -12.43 -20.30
C LYS A 152 6.90 -11.79 -21.50
N PRO A 153 7.60 -12.54 -22.36
CA PRO A 153 8.46 -11.99 -23.41
C PRO A 153 7.76 -10.99 -24.34
N GLU A 154 6.50 -11.24 -24.66
CA GLU A 154 5.67 -10.40 -25.54
C GLU A 154 5.29 -9.04 -24.93
N LEU A 155 5.21 -8.93 -23.59
CA LEU A 155 4.96 -7.67 -22.89
C LEU A 155 6.27 -6.99 -22.46
N ALA A 156 7.27 -7.77 -22.04
CA ALA A 156 8.61 -7.29 -21.75
C ALA A 156 9.26 -6.58 -22.96
N ALA A 157 8.95 -7.04 -24.18
CA ALA A 157 9.38 -6.40 -25.43
C ALA A 157 8.73 -5.03 -25.72
N LYS A 158 7.63 -4.68 -25.03
CA LYS A 158 6.97 -3.36 -25.16
C LYS A 158 7.49 -2.31 -24.17
N CYS A 159 8.20 -2.73 -23.12
CA CYS A 159 8.67 -1.85 -22.07
C CYS A 159 9.54 -0.71 -22.62
N SER A 160 9.23 0.53 -22.21
CA SER A 160 9.98 1.75 -22.48
C SER A 160 11.50 1.63 -22.30
N SER A 161 11.99 0.75 -21.42
CA SER A 161 13.39 0.29 -21.40
C SER A 161 13.46 -1.21 -21.07
N PRO A 162 14.28 -1.98 -21.80
CA PRO A 162 14.41 -3.42 -21.61
C PRO A 162 15.10 -3.76 -20.27
N PHE A 163 14.93 -5.00 -19.82
CA PHE A 163 15.63 -5.51 -18.64
C PHE A 163 17.14 -5.60 -18.87
N VAL A 164 17.89 -5.01 -17.95
CA VAL A 164 19.34 -5.18 -17.78
C VAL A 164 19.57 -5.83 -16.41
N PRO A 165 20.22 -6.99 -16.32
CA PRO A 165 20.47 -7.68 -15.05
C PRO A 165 21.50 -6.94 -14.20
N ALA A 166 21.42 -7.13 -12.88
CA ALA A 166 22.47 -6.73 -11.96
C ALA A 166 23.79 -7.48 -12.25
N ASP A 167 24.94 -6.84 -12.00
CA ASP A 167 26.23 -7.54 -12.01
C ASP A 167 26.55 -8.05 -10.59
N PRO A 168 26.53 -9.37 -10.33
CA PRO A 168 26.83 -9.92 -9.02
C PRO A 168 28.29 -9.70 -8.56
N LYS A 169 29.18 -9.17 -9.42
CA LYS A 169 30.55 -8.77 -9.06
C LYS A 169 30.68 -7.29 -8.71
N ASN A 170 29.65 -6.47 -8.95
CA ASN A 170 29.64 -5.04 -8.70
C ASN A 170 28.34 -4.66 -7.98
N SER A 171 28.41 -4.50 -6.65
CA SER A 171 27.26 -4.15 -5.80
C SER A 171 26.60 -2.81 -6.13
N SER A 172 27.25 -1.94 -6.92
CA SER A 172 26.67 -0.69 -7.41
C SER A 172 25.93 -0.85 -8.74
N SER A 173 26.05 -2.00 -9.41
CA SER A 173 25.40 -2.30 -10.69
C SER A 173 24.08 -3.03 -10.46
N MET A 174 23.07 -2.29 -10.02
CA MET A 174 21.71 -2.79 -9.86
C MET A 174 21.06 -3.17 -11.20
N ALA A 175 20.06 -4.03 -11.14
CA ALA A 175 19.18 -4.35 -12.25
C ALA A 175 18.35 -3.11 -12.63
N THR A 176 18.05 -2.96 -13.92
CA THR A 176 17.18 -1.89 -14.42
C THR A 176 16.20 -2.42 -15.45
N ALA A 177 15.04 -1.78 -15.53
CA ALA A 177 14.06 -1.88 -16.60
C ALA A 177 13.20 -0.60 -16.54
N LYS A 178 12.35 -0.36 -17.53
CA LYS A 178 11.27 0.62 -17.40
C LYS A 178 10.06 0.10 -18.18
N CYS A 179 9.11 -0.50 -17.48
CA CYS A 179 7.83 -0.92 -18.05
C CYS A 179 6.72 -0.04 -17.46
N CYS A 180 5.91 0.54 -18.33
CA CYS A 180 4.85 1.47 -17.98
C CYS A 180 3.46 0.95 -18.36
N THR A 181 2.42 1.38 -17.63
CA THR A 181 1.01 1.12 -17.99
C THR A 181 0.70 1.66 -19.38
N SER A 182 1.27 2.83 -19.73
CA SER A 182 1.19 3.44 -21.06
C SER A 182 1.88 2.66 -22.19
N ASP A 183 2.69 1.63 -21.89
CA ASP A 183 3.35 0.77 -22.88
C ASP A 183 2.43 -0.37 -23.38
N ILE A 184 1.34 -0.68 -22.66
CA ILE A 184 0.48 -1.85 -22.87
C ILE A 184 -1.01 -1.50 -22.86
N THR A 185 -1.86 -2.37 -23.39
CA THR A 185 -3.32 -2.20 -23.37
C THR A 185 -3.94 -2.64 -22.03
N LEU A 186 -5.18 -2.22 -21.73
CA LEU A 186 -5.91 -2.73 -20.56
C LEU A 186 -6.02 -4.25 -20.55
N ALA A 187 -6.27 -4.87 -21.71
CA ALA A 187 -6.37 -6.32 -21.84
C ALA A 187 -5.05 -7.03 -21.48
N GLU A 188 -3.91 -6.42 -21.84
CA GLU A 188 -2.58 -6.93 -21.52
C GLU A 188 -2.23 -6.69 -20.04
N PHE A 189 -2.58 -5.53 -19.49
CA PHE A 189 -2.46 -5.21 -18.07
C PHE A 189 -3.25 -6.19 -17.17
N LYS A 190 -4.50 -6.50 -17.55
CA LYS A 190 -5.34 -7.51 -16.88
C LYS A 190 -4.85 -8.96 -17.07
N SER A 191 -3.85 -9.19 -17.91
CA SER A 191 -3.17 -10.49 -18.02
C SER A 191 -2.03 -10.66 -17.01
N LEU A 192 -1.55 -9.57 -16.39
CA LEU A 192 -0.45 -9.57 -15.44
C LEU A 192 -0.89 -10.13 -14.08
N CYS A 193 0.07 -10.67 -13.35
CA CYS A 193 -0.07 -10.90 -11.92
C CYS A 193 0.57 -9.71 -11.20
N ALA A 194 -0.18 -9.10 -10.27
CA ALA A 194 0.43 -8.19 -9.30
C ALA A 194 1.35 -8.98 -8.36
N GLU A 195 2.49 -8.37 -8.02
CA GLU A 195 3.47 -8.88 -7.07
C GLU A 195 3.74 -7.83 -5.99
N MET A 196 4.36 -8.26 -4.89
CA MET A 196 4.86 -7.31 -3.89
C MET A 196 5.84 -6.32 -4.54
N GLU A 197 5.87 -5.08 -4.07
CA GLU A 197 6.89 -4.10 -4.46
C GLU A 197 8.30 -4.66 -4.18
N ALA A 198 9.18 -4.59 -5.18
CA ALA A 198 10.60 -4.85 -5.02
C ALA A 198 11.37 -3.55 -4.74
N THR A 199 12.16 -3.54 -3.67
CA THR A 199 13.00 -2.40 -3.27
C THR A 199 14.49 -2.67 -3.47
N SER A 200 14.91 -3.95 -3.40
CA SER A 200 16.28 -4.39 -3.66
C SER A 200 16.41 -4.85 -5.11
N LEU A 201 16.88 -3.96 -6.00
CA LEU A 201 16.93 -4.16 -7.46
C LEU A 201 18.10 -5.08 -7.89
N THR A 202 18.15 -6.30 -7.37
CA THR A 202 19.30 -7.21 -7.46
C THR A 202 19.12 -8.37 -8.43
N ALA A 203 18.05 -8.38 -9.25
CA ALA A 203 17.77 -9.50 -10.14
C ALA A 203 18.84 -9.70 -11.22
N THR A 204 19.44 -10.88 -11.26
CA THR A 204 20.35 -11.33 -12.33
C THR A 204 19.63 -12.07 -13.46
N SER A 205 18.34 -12.38 -13.28
CA SER A 205 17.49 -13.09 -14.23
C SER A 205 16.01 -12.90 -13.92
N ILE A 206 15.15 -13.04 -14.93
CA ILE A 206 13.70 -12.78 -14.92
C ILE A 206 12.90 -14.02 -15.35
N VAL A 207 13.20 -15.17 -14.74
CA VAL A 207 12.59 -16.47 -15.08
C VAL A 207 11.54 -16.86 -14.03
N GLN A 208 10.42 -17.44 -14.50
CA GLN A 208 9.37 -17.99 -13.65
C GLN A 208 9.95 -19.03 -12.66
N GLY A 209 9.62 -18.89 -11.37
CA GLY A 209 10.14 -19.76 -10.30
C GLY A 209 11.49 -19.32 -9.71
N THR A 210 12.06 -18.19 -10.16
CA THR A 210 13.06 -17.47 -9.36
C THR A 210 12.39 -16.74 -8.18
N PRO A 211 13.13 -16.33 -7.13
CA PRO A 211 12.59 -15.50 -6.04
C PRO A 211 11.97 -14.17 -6.50
N TYR A 212 12.25 -13.77 -7.74
CA TYR A 212 11.86 -12.51 -8.34
C TYR A 212 10.60 -12.60 -9.22
N PHE A 213 10.08 -13.81 -9.50
CA PHE A 213 8.83 -14.16 -10.21
C PHE A 213 8.43 -13.46 -11.54
N GLY A 214 9.15 -12.43 -11.99
CA GLY A 214 8.85 -11.60 -13.17
C GLY A 214 9.09 -10.10 -12.98
N ARG A 215 9.73 -9.68 -11.88
CA ARG A 215 10.18 -8.31 -11.57
C ARG A 215 11.69 -8.21 -11.32
N ILE A 216 12.23 -7.00 -11.18
CA ILE A 216 13.68 -6.72 -11.11
C ILE A 216 14.34 -6.85 -9.71
N GLY A 217 13.65 -7.32 -8.67
CA GLY A 217 14.22 -7.32 -7.32
C GLY A 217 13.43 -8.05 -6.24
N THR A 218 13.97 -8.14 -5.03
CA THR A 218 13.26 -8.74 -3.88
C THR A 218 12.36 -7.73 -3.17
N THR A 219 11.30 -8.26 -2.58
CA THR A 219 10.51 -7.64 -1.52
C THR A 219 11.38 -7.31 -0.29
N PRO A 220 11.09 -6.26 0.48
CA PRO A 220 11.61 -6.09 1.83
C PRO A 220 11.34 -7.32 2.71
N ASP A 221 12.20 -7.59 3.68
CA ASP A 221 12.11 -8.74 4.59
C ASP A 221 11.02 -8.60 5.66
N TYR A 222 10.63 -7.37 6.01
CA TYR A 222 9.47 -7.05 6.85
C TYR A 222 8.12 -7.16 6.13
N ARG A 223 8.12 -7.45 4.82
CA ARG A 223 6.92 -7.76 4.02
C ARG A 223 6.96 -9.21 3.56
N THR A 224 5.83 -9.75 3.09
CA THR A 224 5.73 -11.16 2.69
C THR A 224 5.28 -11.37 1.25
N ASN A 225 5.78 -12.43 0.60
CA ASN A 225 5.28 -12.90 -0.70
C ASN A 225 4.17 -13.97 -0.55
N MET A 226 3.77 -14.29 0.69
CA MET A 226 2.82 -15.37 0.99
C MET A 226 1.49 -15.23 0.22
N PHE A 227 1.01 -14.00 0.06
CA PHE A 227 -0.26 -13.71 -0.62
C PHE A 227 -0.11 -13.34 -2.11
N SER A 228 1.11 -13.40 -2.67
CA SER A 228 1.40 -13.16 -4.09
C SER A 228 1.82 -14.42 -4.88
N TYR A 229 1.97 -15.58 -4.22
CA TYR A 229 2.29 -16.85 -4.91
C TYR A 229 1.19 -17.31 -5.87
N SER A 230 -0.07 -17.10 -5.52
CA SER A 230 -1.18 -17.12 -6.47
C SER A 230 -1.26 -15.77 -7.17
N CYS A 231 -1.34 -15.76 -8.49
CA CYS A 231 -1.49 -14.57 -9.33
C CYS A 231 -2.49 -13.57 -8.74
N ALA A 232 -2.01 -12.47 -8.15
CA ALA A 232 -2.88 -11.43 -7.61
C ALA A 232 -3.45 -10.59 -8.76
N GLU A 233 -4.74 -10.27 -8.67
CA GLU A 233 -5.52 -9.69 -9.78
C GLU A 233 -5.26 -8.19 -9.86
N THR A 234 -4.73 -7.73 -11.00
CA THR A 234 -4.54 -6.30 -11.31
C THR A 234 -5.88 -5.63 -11.57
N MET A 235 -6.04 -4.38 -11.13
CA MET A 235 -7.33 -3.70 -11.08
C MET A 235 -7.37 -2.47 -12.00
N SER A 236 -8.39 -2.38 -12.85
CA SER A 236 -8.80 -1.09 -13.43
C SER A 236 -9.48 -0.23 -12.37
N LEU A 237 -9.59 1.09 -12.59
CA LEU A 237 -10.41 1.95 -11.74
C LEU A 237 -11.87 1.45 -11.70
N LYS A 238 -12.41 0.97 -12.83
CA LYS A 238 -13.76 0.40 -12.91
C LYS A 238 -13.93 -0.88 -12.09
N ASP A 239 -12.92 -1.76 -12.05
CA ASP A 239 -12.95 -2.97 -11.19
C ASP A 239 -12.85 -2.59 -9.70
N GLN A 240 -12.02 -1.60 -9.37
CA GLN A 240 -11.86 -1.12 -7.99
C GLN A 240 -13.16 -0.50 -7.47
N ILE A 241 -13.80 0.35 -8.29
CA ILE A 241 -15.07 0.99 -7.93
C ILE A 241 -16.15 -0.07 -7.65
N ALA A 242 -16.32 -1.03 -8.56
CA ALA A 242 -17.31 -2.10 -8.39
C ALA A 242 -17.05 -2.96 -7.14
N LEU A 243 -15.78 -3.23 -6.82
CA LEU A 243 -15.40 -4.00 -5.63
C LEU A 243 -15.68 -3.23 -4.34
N VAL A 244 -15.22 -1.98 -4.24
CA VAL A 244 -15.34 -1.16 -3.03
C VAL A 244 -16.80 -0.74 -2.79
N ASP A 245 -17.59 -0.53 -3.85
CA ASP A 245 -19.03 -0.30 -3.72
C ASP A 245 -19.77 -1.55 -3.22
N SER A 246 -19.35 -2.76 -3.59
CA SER A 246 -19.93 -4.01 -3.08
C SER A 246 -19.79 -4.18 -1.56
N TYR A 247 -18.85 -3.45 -0.93
CA TYR A 247 -18.67 -3.37 0.52
C TYR A 247 -19.42 -2.19 1.17
N GLY A 248 -20.00 -1.28 0.39
CA GLY A 248 -20.60 -0.04 0.88
C GLY A 248 -19.58 0.96 1.43
N LEU A 249 -18.31 0.87 1.00
CA LEU A 249 -17.21 1.71 1.49
C LEU A 249 -16.99 2.94 0.61
N ASN A 250 -16.14 3.85 1.08
CA ASN A 250 -15.78 5.08 0.37
C ASN A 250 -14.48 4.91 -0.42
N PHE A 251 -14.18 5.90 -1.28
CA PHE A 251 -13.10 5.84 -2.25
C PHE A 251 -12.15 7.04 -2.07
N THR A 252 -10.86 6.81 -2.29
CA THR A 252 -9.94 7.88 -2.72
C THR A 252 -9.27 7.50 -4.03
N ALA A 253 -9.07 8.47 -4.92
CA ALA A 253 -8.52 8.24 -6.24
C ALA A 253 -7.46 9.31 -6.56
N GLU A 254 -6.19 8.90 -6.69
CA GLU A 254 -5.11 9.82 -7.05
C GLU A 254 -4.96 9.96 -8.56
N ALA A 255 -4.95 11.19 -9.09
CA ALA A 255 -4.43 11.43 -10.44
C ALA A 255 -2.89 11.39 -10.39
N LYS A 256 -2.25 10.25 -10.73
CA LYS A 256 -0.78 10.18 -10.78
C LYS A 256 -0.23 11.05 -11.90
N THR A 257 0.77 11.88 -11.59
CA THR A 257 1.52 12.70 -12.55
C THR A 257 2.06 11.85 -13.71
N PRO A 258 1.57 12.01 -14.95
CA PRO A 258 1.95 11.14 -16.06
C PRO A 258 3.44 11.17 -16.39
N GLN A 259 4.09 10.01 -16.40
CA GLN A 259 5.52 9.88 -16.77
C GLN A 259 5.77 9.77 -18.29
N VAL A 260 4.86 10.37 -19.07
CA VAL A 260 4.86 10.44 -20.54
C VAL A 260 4.64 11.90 -20.98
N ALA A 261 4.98 12.24 -22.22
CA ALA A 261 4.69 13.56 -22.75
C ALA A 261 3.17 13.78 -22.88
N MET A 262 2.67 14.87 -22.30
CA MET A 262 1.28 15.30 -22.42
C MET A 262 1.17 16.45 -23.46
N PRO A 263 0.13 16.48 -24.33
CA PRO A 263 -0.95 15.50 -24.42
C PRO A 263 -0.48 14.13 -24.96
N PHE A 264 -0.87 13.06 -24.27
CA PHE A 264 -0.53 11.70 -24.66
C PHE A 264 -1.19 11.36 -26.00
N GLN A 265 -0.41 10.74 -26.90
CA GLN A 265 -0.81 10.44 -28.28
C GLN A 265 -1.29 11.67 -29.11
N GLY A 266 -0.99 12.89 -28.65
CA GLY A 266 -1.22 14.14 -29.37
C GLY A 266 -2.50 14.89 -29.01
N ASP A 267 -3.47 14.26 -28.34
CA ASP A 267 -4.76 14.86 -28.01
C ASP A 267 -5.26 14.60 -26.57
N TYR A 268 -4.72 13.62 -25.84
CA TYR A 268 -5.16 13.32 -24.47
C TYR A 268 -4.41 14.17 -23.43
N THR A 269 -5.03 15.25 -22.95
CA THR A 269 -4.43 16.21 -22.02
C THR A 269 -4.46 15.75 -20.56
N GLN A 270 -3.76 16.48 -19.67
CA GLN A 270 -3.86 16.28 -18.23
C GLN A 270 -5.29 16.57 -17.71
N GLU A 271 -5.96 17.58 -18.28
CA GLU A 271 -7.35 17.91 -17.94
C GLU A 271 -8.30 16.78 -18.37
N ASP A 272 -8.11 16.16 -19.54
CA ASP A 272 -8.89 15.01 -19.98
C ASP A 272 -8.70 13.81 -19.04
N PHE A 273 -7.48 13.57 -18.57
CA PHE A 273 -7.17 12.52 -17.59
C PHE A 273 -7.82 12.77 -16.23
N ALA A 274 -7.69 13.98 -15.69
CA ALA A 274 -8.35 14.38 -14.44
C ALA A 274 -9.88 14.30 -14.56
N GLN A 275 -10.46 14.62 -15.72
CA GLN A 275 -11.89 14.49 -15.98
C GLN A 275 -12.34 13.04 -16.16
N GLN A 276 -11.56 12.17 -16.81
CA GLN A 276 -11.90 10.75 -17.00
C GLN A 276 -12.07 10.01 -15.66
N ILE A 277 -11.33 10.41 -14.62
CA ILE A 277 -11.50 9.88 -13.25
C ILE A 277 -12.90 10.22 -12.72
N VAL A 278 -13.30 11.49 -12.79
CA VAL A 278 -14.64 11.97 -12.39
C VAL A 278 -15.74 11.26 -13.19
N ASP A 279 -15.57 11.17 -14.50
CA ASP A 279 -16.54 10.55 -15.41
C ASP A 279 -16.69 9.07 -15.11
N THR A 280 -15.61 8.37 -14.74
CA THR A 280 -15.67 6.95 -14.33
C THR A 280 -16.50 6.73 -13.06
N PHE A 281 -16.41 7.64 -12.06
CA PHE A 281 -17.28 7.58 -10.88
C PHE A 281 -18.75 7.90 -11.21
N ASN A 282 -18.99 8.89 -12.10
CA ASN A 282 -20.34 9.23 -12.58
C ASN A 282 -20.98 8.08 -13.37
N GLU A 283 -20.23 7.42 -14.27
CA GLU A 283 -20.67 6.25 -15.04
C GLU A 283 -21.07 5.08 -14.11
N ALA A 284 -20.34 4.89 -13.01
CA ALA A 284 -20.64 3.89 -12.00
C ALA A 284 -21.80 4.29 -11.05
N GLY A 285 -22.32 5.51 -11.15
CA GLY A 285 -23.40 6.01 -10.27
C GLY A 285 -22.96 6.31 -8.84
N ILE A 286 -21.65 6.47 -8.59
CA ILE A 286 -21.11 6.77 -7.26
C ILE A 286 -21.31 8.26 -6.95
N SER A 287 -21.94 8.54 -5.82
CA SER A 287 -22.15 9.91 -5.33
C SER A 287 -20.83 10.54 -4.86
N ALA A 288 -20.62 11.81 -5.21
CA ALA A 288 -19.36 12.52 -4.98
C ALA A 288 -18.96 12.67 -3.50
N ASP A 289 -19.91 12.62 -2.57
CA ASP A 289 -19.67 12.64 -1.12
C ASP A 289 -18.97 11.36 -0.60
N ARG A 290 -18.97 10.28 -1.38
CA ARG A 290 -18.21 9.04 -1.09
C ARG A 290 -16.78 9.07 -1.63
N VAL A 291 -16.38 10.11 -2.36
CA VAL A 291 -15.13 10.15 -3.14
C VAL A 291 -14.25 11.33 -2.74
N TRP A 292 -13.00 11.02 -2.38
CA TRP A 292 -11.92 11.98 -2.20
C TRP A 292 -10.99 11.89 -3.41
N LEU A 293 -11.06 12.85 -4.33
CA LEU A 293 -10.08 12.93 -5.44
C LEU A 293 -8.79 13.57 -4.91
N GLN A 294 -7.63 13.00 -5.26
CA GLN A 294 -6.35 13.49 -4.76
C GLN A 294 -5.33 13.69 -5.89
N SER A 295 -4.39 14.63 -5.73
CA SER A 295 -3.28 14.84 -6.67
C SER A 295 -2.15 15.66 -6.01
N PHE A 296 -0.91 15.40 -6.43
CA PHE A 296 0.25 16.25 -6.14
C PHE A 296 0.33 17.49 -7.06
N LEU A 297 -0.45 17.53 -8.14
CA LEU A 297 -0.53 18.67 -9.04
C LEU A 297 -1.64 19.62 -8.57
N PRO A 298 -1.33 20.87 -8.17
CA PRO A 298 -2.35 21.81 -7.71
C PRO A 298 -3.32 22.20 -8.82
N ASP A 299 -2.91 22.11 -10.09
CA ASP A 299 -3.77 22.41 -11.24
C ASP A 299 -4.90 21.38 -11.41
N ASP A 300 -4.70 20.10 -11.08
CA ASP A 300 -5.79 19.09 -11.05
C ASP A 300 -6.84 19.47 -9.99
N ILE A 301 -6.38 19.92 -8.81
CA ILE A 301 -7.26 20.37 -7.71
C ILE A 301 -8.06 21.60 -8.14
N PHE A 302 -7.41 22.59 -8.75
CA PHE A 302 -8.09 23.79 -9.27
C PHE A 302 -9.04 23.47 -10.44
N TYR A 303 -8.70 22.46 -11.26
CA TYR A 303 -9.58 21.95 -12.32
C TYR A 303 -10.85 21.35 -11.71
N TRP A 304 -10.76 20.38 -10.80
CA TRP A 304 -11.93 19.76 -10.18
C TRP A 304 -12.80 20.74 -9.37
N LEU A 305 -12.19 21.70 -8.66
CA LEU A 305 -12.91 22.78 -7.98
C LEU A 305 -13.76 23.64 -8.94
N LYS A 306 -13.33 23.77 -10.20
CA LYS A 306 -13.97 24.59 -11.24
C LYS A 306 -14.97 23.80 -12.09
N THR A 307 -14.61 22.59 -12.55
CA THR A 307 -15.39 21.81 -13.52
C THR A 307 -16.33 20.81 -12.86
N SER A 308 -15.92 20.24 -11.73
CA SER A 308 -16.59 19.12 -11.05
C SER A 308 -16.83 19.44 -9.57
N PRO A 309 -17.48 20.57 -9.22
CA PRO A 309 -17.44 21.14 -7.85
C PRO A 309 -18.04 20.24 -6.76
N ALA A 310 -18.86 19.24 -7.10
CA ALA A 310 -19.33 18.23 -6.16
C ALA A 310 -18.17 17.33 -5.65
N PHE A 311 -17.31 16.87 -6.56
CA PHE A 311 -16.08 16.14 -6.22
C PHE A 311 -14.99 17.09 -5.73
N GLY A 312 -14.84 18.26 -6.36
CA GLY A 312 -13.88 19.30 -5.98
C GLY A 312 -14.05 19.78 -4.53
N ALA A 313 -15.26 19.69 -3.97
CA ALA A 313 -15.51 19.99 -2.56
C ALA A 313 -14.80 19.06 -1.56
N GLN A 314 -14.40 17.85 -1.98
CA GLN A 314 -13.61 16.88 -1.21
C GLN A 314 -12.22 16.64 -1.82
N ALA A 315 -11.77 17.48 -2.75
CA ALA A 315 -10.46 17.32 -3.38
C ALA A 315 -9.33 17.55 -2.37
N VAL A 316 -8.38 16.60 -2.36
CA VAL A 316 -7.25 16.52 -1.44
C VAL A 316 -5.98 16.90 -2.18
N TYR A 317 -5.37 18.01 -1.79
CA TYR A 317 -4.06 18.36 -2.31
C TYR A 317 -2.98 17.57 -1.55
N LEU A 318 -2.28 16.67 -2.24
CA LEU A 318 -1.15 15.92 -1.69
C LEU A 318 0.08 16.83 -1.70
N ASP A 319 0.80 16.92 -0.57
CA ASP A 319 1.87 17.89 -0.38
C ASP A 319 3.24 17.24 -0.16
N GLU A 320 3.96 17.00 -1.27
CA GLU A 320 5.37 16.60 -1.31
C GLU A 320 6.34 17.78 -1.32
N ARG A 321 5.87 19.04 -1.25
CA ARG A 321 6.73 20.21 -1.51
C ARG A 321 7.86 20.34 -0.50
N ALA A 322 7.66 19.83 0.72
CA ALA A 322 8.69 19.74 1.75
C ALA A 322 9.87 18.83 1.36
N ASP A 323 9.66 17.88 0.45
CA ASP A 323 10.66 16.91 0.00
C ASP A 323 11.45 17.37 -1.25
N LEU A 324 10.93 18.38 -1.98
CA LEU A 324 11.47 18.80 -3.28
C LEU A 324 12.77 19.62 -3.20
N THR A 325 12.94 20.44 -2.15
CA THR A 325 14.10 21.33 -2.00
C THR A 325 14.48 21.52 -0.53
N ALA A 326 15.69 22.01 -0.26
CA ALA A 326 16.14 22.32 1.10
C ALA A 326 15.34 23.45 1.81
N THR A 327 14.57 24.25 1.06
CA THR A 327 13.66 25.29 1.57
C THR A 327 12.18 24.90 1.44
N GLY A 328 11.89 23.72 0.87
CA GLY A 328 10.56 23.30 0.46
C GLY A 328 9.56 23.23 1.62
N TYR A 329 10.02 22.86 2.82
CA TYR A 329 9.17 22.83 4.01
C TYR A 329 8.68 24.24 4.39
N ASP A 330 9.58 25.22 4.48
CA ASP A 330 9.22 26.61 4.81
C ASP A 330 8.35 27.25 3.71
N GLU A 331 8.63 26.94 2.45
CA GLU A 331 7.83 27.37 1.29
C GLU A 331 6.42 26.76 1.32
N ALA A 332 6.30 25.48 1.63
CA ALA A 332 5.02 24.80 1.79
C ALA A 332 4.20 25.47 2.91
N VAL A 333 4.77 25.61 4.11
CA VAL A 333 4.15 26.27 5.28
C VAL A 333 3.66 27.67 4.94
N ALA A 334 4.50 28.50 4.33
CA ALA A 334 4.16 29.89 3.99
C ALA A 334 3.02 30.01 2.96
N SER A 335 2.83 28.99 2.12
CA SER A 335 1.85 29.00 1.02
C SER A 335 0.43 28.53 1.43
N LEU A 336 0.26 27.83 2.55
CA LEU A 336 -1.01 27.21 2.97
C LEU A 336 -2.20 28.19 2.99
N PRO A 337 -2.09 29.44 3.50
CA PRO A 337 -3.19 30.41 3.44
C PRO A 337 -3.58 30.79 2.01
N GLY A 338 -2.62 30.80 1.08
CA GLY A 338 -2.84 31.08 -0.34
C GLY A 338 -3.55 29.94 -1.08
N LEU A 339 -3.34 28.69 -0.65
CA LEU A 339 -4.09 27.53 -1.15
C LEU A 339 -5.54 27.54 -0.66
N ALA A 340 -5.75 27.79 0.64
CA ALA A 340 -7.08 27.95 1.22
C ALA A 340 -7.88 29.08 0.55
N ALA A 341 -7.24 30.23 0.29
CA ALA A 341 -7.85 31.35 -0.43
C ALA A 341 -8.22 31.04 -1.90
N LYS A 342 -7.61 30.02 -2.51
CA LYS A 342 -7.96 29.51 -3.84
C LYS A 342 -9.06 28.43 -3.81
N GLY A 343 -9.58 28.08 -2.64
CA GLY A 343 -10.66 27.11 -2.47
C GLY A 343 -10.21 25.68 -2.16
N VAL A 344 -8.91 25.43 -1.98
CA VAL A 344 -8.43 24.14 -1.43
C VAL A 344 -8.95 24.00 0.00
N LYS A 345 -9.57 22.86 0.31
CA LYS A 345 -10.13 22.59 1.64
C LYS A 345 -9.37 21.53 2.42
N ILE A 346 -8.77 20.57 1.73
CA ILE A 346 -8.11 19.41 2.33
C ILE A 346 -6.66 19.39 1.85
N ILE A 347 -5.74 19.25 2.81
CA ILE A 347 -4.30 19.13 2.58
C ILE A 347 -3.82 17.79 3.13
N ALA A 348 -2.91 17.14 2.41
CA ALA A 348 -2.38 15.83 2.76
C ALA A 348 -0.85 15.80 2.64
N PRO A 349 -0.12 16.28 3.66
CA PRO A 349 1.32 16.08 3.78
C PRO A 349 1.67 14.71 4.36
N SER A 350 2.93 14.31 4.21
CA SER A 350 3.47 13.12 4.85
C SER A 350 3.61 13.30 6.37
N ILE A 351 3.54 12.20 7.13
CA ILE A 351 3.46 12.21 8.62
C ILE A 351 4.57 13.06 9.27
N TRP A 352 5.81 12.97 8.78
CA TRP A 352 6.95 13.70 9.34
C TRP A 352 6.74 15.22 9.32
N GLN A 353 6.02 15.74 8.31
CA GLN A 353 5.75 17.17 8.20
C GLN A 353 4.78 17.66 9.28
N LEU A 354 3.98 16.79 9.90
CA LEU A 354 2.96 17.15 10.90
C LEU A 354 3.44 17.08 12.35
N VAL A 355 4.57 16.43 12.61
CA VAL A 355 5.11 16.20 13.95
C VAL A 355 6.44 16.93 14.17
N ALA A 356 6.73 17.26 15.43
CA ALA A 356 8.00 17.84 15.85
C ALA A 356 8.38 17.34 17.25
N PRO A 357 9.68 17.26 17.60
CA PRO A 357 10.11 16.90 18.94
C PRO A 357 10.03 18.10 19.89
N ASP A 358 9.39 17.92 21.05
CA ASP A 358 9.65 18.77 22.21
C ASP A 358 10.79 18.16 23.02
N ASN A 359 12.00 18.67 22.76
CA ASN A 359 13.22 18.22 23.44
C ASN A 359 13.28 18.59 24.94
N ALA A 360 12.39 19.47 25.43
CA ALA A 360 12.34 19.81 26.86
C ALA A 360 11.51 18.81 27.67
N THR A 361 10.49 18.18 27.04
CA THR A 361 9.62 17.18 27.67
C THR A 361 9.90 15.74 27.23
N GLY A 362 10.59 15.56 26.11
CA GLY A 362 10.79 14.24 25.48
C GLY A 362 9.53 13.72 24.79
N THR A 363 8.65 14.60 24.30
CA THR A 363 7.37 14.22 23.67
C THR A 363 7.26 14.68 22.23
N ILE A 364 6.38 14.04 21.46
CA ILE A 364 6.03 14.47 20.10
C ILE A 364 4.89 15.49 20.17
N VAL A 365 5.04 16.62 19.46
CA VAL A 365 4.07 17.72 19.37
C VAL A 365 3.73 18.05 17.91
N ALA A 366 2.72 18.90 17.69
CA ALA A 366 2.39 19.38 16.34
C ALA A 366 3.50 20.27 15.78
N SER A 367 3.84 20.08 14.50
CA SER A 367 4.81 20.89 13.77
C SER A 367 4.30 22.30 13.44
N SER A 368 5.20 23.16 12.94
CA SER A 368 4.80 24.46 12.38
C SER A 368 3.87 24.33 11.16
N TYR A 369 4.01 23.28 10.35
CA TYR A 369 3.09 22.97 9.25
C TYR A 369 1.70 22.64 9.77
N ALA A 370 1.58 21.72 10.74
CA ALA A 370 0.30 21.33 11.33
C ALA A 370 -0.44 22.55 11.91
N ILE A 371 0.30 23.43 12.60
CA ILE A 371 -0.23 24.69 13.15
C ILE A 371 -0.69 25.64 12.02
N ALA A 372 0.10 25.80 10.96
CA ALA A 372 -0.22 26.68 9.85
C ALA A 372 -1.42 26.19 9.01
N ALA A 373 -1.51 24.89 8.72
CA ALA A 373 -2.63 24.29 8.01
C ALA A 373 -3.95 24.49 8.77
N LYS A 374 -3.94 24.25 10.09
CA LYS A 374 -5.07 24.47 10.99
C LYS A 374 -5.45 25.96 11.09
N ALA A 375 -4.47 26.86 11.12
CA ALA A 375 -4.70 28.30 11.11
C ALA A 375 -5.27 28.81 9.76
N ALA A 376 -4.93 28.15 8.65
CA ALA A 376 -5.52 28.40 7.32
C ALA A 376 -6.93 27.81 7.15
N GLY A 377 -7.42 27.03 8.12
CA GLY A 377 -8.74 26.38 8.05
C GLY A 377 -8.80 25.15 7.16
N LEU A 378 -7.66 24.52 6.87
CA LEU A 378 -7.58 23.30 6.05
C LEU A 378 -7.88 22.05 6.90
N GLU A 379 -8.68 21.13 6.35
CA GLU A 379 -8.75 19.75 6.84
C GLU A 379 -7.42 19.04 6.55
N ILE A 380 -6.91 18.30 7.54
CA ILE A 380 -5.64 17.57 7.41
C ILE A 380 -5.93 16.07 7.26
N ILE A 381 -5.45 15.49 6.17
CA ILE A 381 -5.26 14.04 6.02
C ILE A 381 -3.74 13.78 6.06
N THR A 382 -3.26 12.56 6.32
CA THR A 382 -1.81 12.29 6.26
C THR A 382 -1.44 10.86 5.86
N TRP A 383 -0.21 10.69 5.37
CA TRP A 383 0.28 9.48 4.72
C TRP A 383 1.79 9.23 5.01
N SER A 384 2.32 8.01 4.96
CA SER A 384 1.65 6.71 4.99
C SER A 384 2.13 5.93 6.21
N PHE A 385 1.17 5.47 6.99
CA PHE A 385 1.41 4.68 8.20
C PHE A 385 1.84 3.25 7.86
N GLU A 386 2.67 2.62 8.70
CA GLU A 386 3.29 1.29 8.51
C GLU A 386 4.20 1.13 7.26
N ARG A 387 4.44 2.18 6.46
CA ARG A 387 5.33 2.12 5.28
C ARG A 387 6.83 2.03 5.62
N SER A 388 7.22 2.41 6.83
CA SER A 388 8.63 2.44 7.27
C SER A 388 9.24 1.07 7.56
N GLY A 389 8.43 0.02 7.71
CA GLY A 389 8.88 -1.23 8.34
C GLY A 389 9.13 -1.04 9.86
N PRO A 390 9.88 -1.96 10.49
CA PRO A 390 10.10 -1.95 11.95
C PRO A 390 10.78 -0.68 12.46
N LEU A 391 10.31 -0.18 13.60
CA LEU A 391 10.65 1.14 14.14
C LEU A 391 11.75 1.12 15.20
N GLU A 392 12.38 -0.01 15.54
CA GLU A 392 13.38 -0.08 16.61
C GLU A 392 14.64 0.76 16.33
N ASN A 393 14.80 1.21 15.08
CA ASN A 393 15.86 2.12 14.63
C ASN A 393 15.34 3.53 14.25
N GLY A 394 14.16 3.92 14.74
CA GLY A 394 13.63 5.27 14.63
C GLY A 394 12.79 5.58 13.39
N GLY A 395 12.34 4.56 12.64
CA GLY A 395 11.29 4.70 11.61
C GLY A 395 11.62 5.44 10.30
N GLY A 396 12.86 5.90 10.09
CA GLY A 396 13.28 6.47 8.80
C GLY A 396 12.50 7.73 8.36
N TYR A 397 12.08 7.76 7.09
CA TYR A 397 11.50 8.95 6.43
C TYR A 397 10.22 9.47 7.13
N TYR A 398 9.19 8.62 7.33
CA TYR A 398 7.90 9.06 7.89
C TYR A 398 7.95 9.55 9.35
N TYR A 399 9.08 9.31 10.04
CA TYR A 399 9.34 9.71 11.42
C TYR A 399 10.50 10.71 11.51
N THR A 400 10.91 11.30 10.38
CA THR A 400 12.00 12.29 10.31
C THR A 400 11.73 13.47 11.25
N GLY A 401 12.78 13.82 12.01
CA GLY A 401 12.72 14.88 13.02
C GLY A 401 12.27 14.39 14.41
N VAL A 402 11.58 13.24 14.51
CA VAL A 402 11.20 12.62 15.79
C VAL A 402 11.85 11.25 16.02
N ASN A 403 12.78 10.84 15.16
CA ASN A 403 13.43 9.52 15.20
C ASN A 403 14.07 9.18 16.55
N ASN A 404 14.53 10.19 17.32
CA ASN A 404 15.12 10.02 18.65
C ASN A 404 14.09 9.76 19.77
N LEU A 405 12.80 9.89 19.47
CA LEU A 405 11.66 9.60 20.34
C LEU A 405 10.95 8.30 19.93
N ILE A 406 11.45 7.60 18.91
CA ILE A 406 10.91 6.34 18.37
C ILE A 406 11.96 5.26 18.60
N ASN A 407 11.61 4.21 19.35
CA ASN A 407 12.51 3.12 19.73
C ASN A 407 11.86 1.72 19.68
N ASN A 408 10.54 1.65 19.47
CA ASN A 408 9.80 0.40 19.35
C ASN A 408 8.63 0.56 18.36
N ASP A 409 8.16 -0.54 17.78
CA ASP A 409 7.01 -0.56 16.88
C ASP A 409 5.76 0.03 17.52
N GLY A 410 5.53 -0.20 18.82
CA GLY A 410 4.40 0.34 19.57
C GLY A 410 4.32 1.88 19.57
N ASP A 411 5.43 2.59 19.31
CA ASP A 411 5.44 4.04 19.18
C ASP A 411 4.59 4.56 18.01
N GLU A 412 4.24 3.68 17.07
CA GLU A 412 3.16 3.89 16.11
C GLU A 412 1.90 4.49 16.75
N PHE A 413 1.41 3.90 17.85
CA PHE A 413 0.18 4.41 18.48
C PHE A 413 0.38 5.78 19.14
N TYR A 414 1.57 6.10 19.64
CA TYR A 414 1.86 7.46 20.15
C TYR A 414 1.81 8.49 19.01
N VAL A 415 2.34 8.15 17.83
CA VAL A 415 2.24 9.03 16.64
C VAL A 415 0.78 9.16 16.18
N ILE A 416 -0.01 8.08 16.13
CA ILE A 416 -1.45 8.18 15.81
C ILE A 416 -2.18 9.08 16.81
N ASP A 417 -1.92 8.97 18.11
CA ASP A 417 -2.59 9.80 19.13
C ASP A 417 -2.28 11.30 18.96
N VAL A 418 -1.03 11.65 18.63
CA VAL A 418 -0.63 13.04 18.32
C VAL A 418 -1.26 13.54 17.02
N ILE A 419 -1.19 12.75 15.94
CA ILE A 419 -1.79 13.08 14.63
C ILE A 419 -3.31 13.27 14.77
N SER A 420 -3.99 12.38 15.50
CA SER A 420 -5.44 12.42 15.71
C SER A 420 -5.88 13.58 16.60
N ARG A 421 -5.23 13.79 17.76
CA ARG A 421 -5.79 14.63 18.83
C ARG A 421 -5.09 15.97 19.01
N VAL A 422 -3.80 16.07 18.68
CA VAL A 422 -3.02 17.32 18.82
C VAL A 422 -3.04 18.09 17.49
N VAL A 423 -2.60 17.44 16.41
CA VAL A 423 -2.70 17.98 15.05
C VAL A 423 -4.17 18.15 14.67
N GLY A 424 -4.96 17.09 14.84
CA GLY A 424 -6.38 17.09 14.46
C GLY A 424 -6.60 16.63 13.02
N ALA A 425 -5.77 15.70 12.53
CA ALA A 425 -6.01 15.06 11.24
C ALA A 425 -7.32 14.26 11.31
N THR A 426 -8.10 14.30 10.24
CA THR A 426 -9.41 13.65 10.15
C THR A 426 -9.34 12.23 9.62
N LYS A 427 -8.25 11.88 8.90
CA LYS A 427 -8.05 10.58 8.25
C LYS A 427 -6.55 10.29 8.11
N ILE A 428 -6.19 9.01 8.13
CA ILE A 428 -4.80 8.53 8.01
C ILE A 428 -4.74 7.40 6.97
N PHE A 429 -3.84 7.53 6.00
CA PHE A 429 -3.45 6.47 5.07
C PHE A 429 -2.52 5.46 5.76
N ALA A 430 -2.80 4.17 5.64
CA ALA A 430 -1.97 3.11 6.22
C ALA A 430 -1.75 1.95 5.24
N ASP A 431 -0.50 1.46 5.15
CA ASP A 431 -0.12 0.22 4.46
C ASP A 431 -0.80 -1.03 5.06
N TRP A 432 -1.33 -0.90 6.29
CA TRP A 432 -2.11 -1.90 6.99
C TRP A 432 -3.25 -1.24 7.80
N ALA A 433 -4.44 -1.17 7.21
CA ALA A 433 -5.57 -0.40 7.74
C ALA A 433 -6.04 -0.83 9.15
N ALA A 434 -5.74 -2.06 9.58
CA ALA A 434 -6.20 -2.60 10.86
C ALA A 434 -5.72 -1.78 12.07
N THR A 435 -4.51 -1.21 12.00
CA THR A 435 -3.89 -0.46 13.10
C THR A 435 -4.58 0.87 13.33
N VAL A 436 -4.80 1.65 12.26
CA VAL A 436 -5.57 2.90 12.31
C VAL A 436 -7.04 2.61 12.65
N THR A 437 -7.63 1.55 12.11
CA THR A 437 -9.00 1.12 12.44
C THR A 437 -9.15 0.74 13.91
N TYR A 438 -8.16 0.06 14.51
CA TYR A 438 -8.16 -0.27 15.93
C TYR A 438 -8.20 0.98 16.81
N TYR A 439 -7.34 1.96 16.51
CA TYR A 439 -7.31 3.24 17.19
C TYR A 439 -8.66 3.97 17.03
N ALA A 440 -9.15 4.11 15.79
CA ALA A 440 -10.41 4.78 15.49
C ALA A 440 -11.59 4.20 16.28
N ASN A 441 -11.75 2.87 16.28
CA ASN A 441 -12.77 2.18 17.07
C ASN A 441 -12.60 2.39 18.59
N CYS A 442 -11.36 2.45 19.09
CA CYS A 442 -11.09 2.66 20.50
C CYS A 442 -11.42 4.09 20.98
N PHE A 443 -11.29 5.08 20.09
CA PHE A 443 -11.51 6.50 20.38
C PHE A 443 -12.85 7.06 19.85
N GLY A 444 -13.63 6.27 19.10
CA GLY A 444 -14.93 6.67 18.56
C GLY A 444 -14.83 7.57 17.32
N LEU A 445 -13.82 7.37 16.49
CA LEU A 445 -13.59 8.10 15.24
C LEU A 445 -14.27 7.35 14.09
N ALA A 446 -15.06 8.06 13.28
CA ALA A 446 -15.95 7.51 12.25
C ALA A 446 -15.45 7.73 10.81
#